data_AF-A0A5E7U128-F1
#
_entry.id   AF-A0A5E7U128-F1
#
_cell.length_a   1.000
_cell.length_b   1.000
_cell.length_c   1.000
_cell.angle_alpha   90.00
_cell.angle_beta   90.00
_cell.angle_gamma   90.00
#
_symmetry.space_group_name_H-M   'P 1'
#
loop_
_entity.id
_entity.type
_entity.pdbx_description
1 polymer ?
#
loop_
_entity_poly.entity_id
_entity_poly.type
_entity_poly.pdbx_seq_one_letter_code
_entity_poly.pdbx_strand_id
1 'polypeptide(L)'
;MNKKEIKRQVSEMLDAGRSKTETFNALSGGAVKDKVLAYLIGSWPDPELIDRHAGKIKVLLGLTYIQALIGLVGGYFLGLTISTGWAIGMGLFAGVVPLLFAWGFYRNVAQAYTVYVFLSITQMPRMFKDYGEDPIGTVIGVAITLAMVFFVAWLKNLLFPDLGFFGAKKIKGQFVFSN
;
A
#
# COMPACT_ATOMS: atom_id res chain seq x y z
N MET A 1 10.01 -9.30 -27.25
CA MET A 1 8.69 -9.64 -26.67
C MET A 1 8.21 -8.46 -25.84
N ASN A 2 6.98 -7.96 -26.05
CA ASN A 2 6.50 -6.74 -25.40
C ASN A 2 5.94 -7.04 -23.99
N LYS A 3 6.07 -6.10 -23.04
CA LYS A 3 5.60 -6.28 -21.64
C LYS A 3 4.11 -6.62 -21.55
N LYS A 4 3.33 -6.26 -22.57
CA LYS A 4 1.88 -6.44 -22.66
C LYS A 4 1.50 -7.90 -22.99
N GLU A 5 2.20 -8.54 -23.92
CA GLU A 5 2.03 -9.98 -24.21
C GLU A 5 2.34 -10.85 -22.98
N ILE A 6 3.41 -10.52 -22.25
CA ILE A 6 3.81 -11.31 -21.06
C ILE A 6 2.78 -11.18 -19.95
N LYS A 7 2.22 -9.97 -19.73
CA LYS A 7 1.09 -9.79 -18.81
C LYS A 7 -0.09 -10.69 -19.18
N ARG A 8 -0.39 -10.79 -20.48
CA ARG A 8 -1.51 -11.60 -20.97
C ARG A 8 -1.26 -13.10 -20.83
N GLN A 9 -0.05 -13.57 -21.11
CA GLN A 9 0.30 -14.98 -20.89
C GLN A 9 0.34 -15.35 -19.40
N VAL A 10 0.82 -14.45 -18.54
CA VAL A 10 0.79 -14.67 -17.09
C VAL A 10 -0.66 -14.74 -16.60
N SER A 11 -1.55 -13.86 -17.06
CA SER A 11 -2.98 -13.95 -16.70
C SER A 11 -3.61 -15.22 -17.24
N GLU A 12 -3.36 -15.60 -18.49
CA GLU A 12 -3.90 -16.83 -19.09
C GLU A 12 -3.41 -18.10 -18.35
N MET A 13 -2.14 -18.14 -17.92
CA MET A 13 -1.59 -19.29 -17.20
C MET A 13 -2.08 -19.38 -15.74
N LEU A 14 -2.27 -18.24 -15.08
CA LEU A 14 -2.83 -18.21 -13.72
C LEU A 14 -4.34 -18.46 -13.71
N ASP A 15 -5.08 -17.94 -14.70
CA ASP A 15 -6.52 -18.23 -14.91
C ASP A 15 -6.75 -19.71 -15.30
N ALA A 16 -5.78 -20.36 -15.93
CA ALA A 16 -5.80 -21.79 -16.21
C ALA A 16 -5.52 -22.68 -14.98
N GLY A 17 -5.38 -22.10 -13.78
CA GLY A 17 -5.19 -22.83 -12.53
C GLY A 17 -3.77 -23.39 -12.32
N ARG A 18 -2.77 -22.92 -13.10
CA ARG A 18 -1.37 -23.32 -12.86
C ARG A 18 -0.79 -22.58 -11.65
N SER A 19 0.06 -23.29 -10.91
CA SER A 19 0.76 -22.73 -9.76
C SER A 19 1.65 -21.55 -10.16
N LYS A 20 1.74 -20.53 -9.29
CA LYS A 20 2.59 -19.34 -9.46
C LYS A 20 4.06 -19.72 -9.72
N THR A 21 4.50 -20.84 -9.13
CA THR A 21 5.86 -21.39 -9.25
C THR A 21 6.13 -22.00 -10.64
N GLU A 22 5.17 -22.72 -11.22
CA GLU A 22 5.30 -23.26 -12.58
C GLU A 22 5.27 -22.17 -13.64
N THR A 23 4.41 -21.18 -13.47
CA THR A 23 4.32 -20.03 -14.39
C THR A 23 5.61 -19.20 -14.36
N PHE A 24 6.22 -19.05 -13.17
CA PHE A 24 7.51 -18.40 -13.03
C PHE A 24 8.64 -19.20 -13.72
N ASN A 25 8.71 -20.52 -13.53
CA ASN A 25 9.72 -21.36 -14.19
C ASN A 25 9.54 -21.42 -15.72
N ALA A 26 8.30 -21.37 -16.23
CA ALA A 26 8.03 -21.40 -17.67
C ALA A 26 8.40 -20.09 -18.39
N LEU A 27 8.38 -18.96 -17.69
CA LEU A 27 8.66 -17.62 -18.25
C LEU A 27 10.03 -17.04 -17.79
N SER A 28 10.69 -17.69 -16.83
CA SER A 28 12.05 -17.37 -16.37
C SER A 28 13.06 -17.66 -17.47
N GLY A 29 13.98 -16.72 -17.75
CA GLY A 29 14.94 -16.79 -18.87
C GLY A 29 14.47 -16.12 -20.18
N GLY A 30 13.29 -15.50 -20.19
CA GLY A 30 12.77 -14.72 -21.32
C GLY A 30 13.21 -13.25 -21.36
N ALA A 31 12.55 -12.44 -22.20
CA ALA A 31 12.92 -11.05 -22.51
C ALA A 31 12.73 -10.02 -21.37
N VAL A 32 12.33 -10.42 -20.16
CA VAL A 32 12.04 -9.53 -19.04
C VAL A 32 12.82 -9.99 -17.81
N LYS A 33 13.50 -9.04 -17.13
CA LYS A 33 14.25 -9.32 -15.89
C LYS A 33 13.39 -10.08 -14.90
N ASP A 34 13.88 -11.23 -14.42
CA ASP A 34 13.20 -12.14 -13.49
C ASP A 34 12.60 -11.45 -12.25
N LYS A 35 13.20 -10.33 -11.81
CA LYS A 35 12.70 -9.50 -10.71
C LYS A 35 11.34 -8.85 -10.99
N VAL A 36 11.09 -8.44 -12.24
CA VAL A 36 9.82 -7.85 -12.65
C VAL A 36 8.76 -8.92 -12.86
N LEU A 37 9.15 -10.08 -13.38
CA LEU A 37 8.25 -11.22 -13.58
C LEU A 37 7.80 -11.82 -12.24
N ALA A 38 8.73 -12.01 -11.30
CA ALA A 38 8.41 -12.47 -9.95
C ALA A 38 7.53 -11.47 -9.18
N TYR A 39 7.80 -10.17 -9.37
CA TYR A 39 6.93 -9.13 -8.80
C TYR A 39 5.53 -9.18 -9.41
N LEU A 40 5.42 -9.39 -10.73
CA LEU A 40 4.13 -9.45 -11.42
C LEU A 40 3.29 -10.63 -10.93
N ILE A 41 3.88 -11.82 -10.86
CA ILE A 41 3.23 -13.06 -10.43
C ILE A 41 2.91 -13.03 -8.92
N GLY A 42 3.84 -12.55 -8.08
CA GLY A 42 3.60 -12.43 -6.64
C GLY A 42 2.69 -11.27 -6.24
N SER A 43 2.51 -10.27 -7.11
CA SER A 43 1.53 -9.18 -6.93
C SER A 43 0.14 -9.53 -7.44
N TRP A 44 -0.03 -10.72 -8.04
CA TRP A 44 -1.34 -11.14 -8.51
C TRP A 44 -2.23 -11.37 -7.29
N PRO A 45 -3.33 -10.61 -7.15
CA PRO A 45 -4.15 -10.67 -5.96
C PRO A 45 -4.82 -12.04 -5.89
N ASP A 46 -4.50 -12.82 -4.86
CA ASP A 46 -5.11 -14.13 -4.66
C ASP A 46 -6.55 -13.94 -4.15
N PRO A 47 -7.58 -14.29 -4.93
CA PRO A 47 -8.97 -14.02 -4.57
C PRO A 47 -9.38 -14.69 -3.25
N GLU A 48 -8.80 -15.85 -2.89
CA GLU A 48 -9.10 -16.54 -1.63
C GLU A 48 -8.55 -15.79 -0.39
N LEU A 49 -7.36 -15.20 -0.49
CA LEU A 49 -6.77 -14.42 0.60
C LEU A 49 -7.47 -13.07 0.78
N ILE A 50 -7.93 -12.47 -0.33
CA ILE A 50 -8.74 -11.25 -0.28
C ILE A 50 -10.07 -11.54 0.40
N ASP A 51 -10.76 -12.63 0.06
CA ASP A 51 -12.05 -12.95 0.66
C ASP A 51 -11.92 -13.28 2.15
N ARG A 52 -10.89 -14.05 2.53
CA ARG A 52 -10.56 -14.36 3.93
C ARG A 52 -10.20 -13.11 4.76
N HIS A 53 -9.74 -12.03 4.14
CA HIS A 53 -9.32 -10.80 4.83
C HIS A 53 -10.14 -9.55 4.43
N ALA A 54 -11.26 -9.73 3.72
CA ALA A 54 -12.12 -8.64 3.24
C ALA A 54 -12.61 -7.75 4.37
N GLY A 55 -12.93 -8.31 5.54
CA GLY A 55 -13.30 -7.53 6.73
C GLY A 55 -12.20 -6.58 7.19
N LYS A 56 -10.94 -7.04 7.19
CA LYS A 56 -9.79 -6.21 7.58
C LYS A 56 -9.50 -5.12 6.56
N ILE A 57 -9.67 -5.42 5.27
CA ILE A 57 -9.58 -4.44 4.18
C ILE A 57 -10.68 -3.37 4.34
N LYS A 58 -11.92 -3.76 4.63
CA LYS A 58 -13.02 -2.81 4.89
C LYS A 58 -12.73 -1.90 6.09
N VAL A 59 -12.17 -2.45 7.17
CA VAL A 59 -11.72 -1.65 8.33
C VAL A 59 -10.62 -0.67 7.92
N LEU A 60 -9.61 -1.12 7.15
CA LEU A 60 -8.56 -0.26 6.63
C LEU A 60 -9.12 0.88 5.76
N LEU A 61 -10.05 0.59 4.86
CA LEU A 61 -10.72 1.60 4.04
C LEU A 61 -11.47 2.60 4.93
N GLY A 62 -12.26 2.11 5.90
CA GLY A 62 -12.99 2.96 6.84
C GLY A 62 -12.08 3.92 7.60
N LEU A 63 -10.97 3.42 8.16
CA LEU A 63 -9.97 4.23 8.84
C LEU A 63 -9.33 5.26 7.91
N THR A 64 -9.05 4.88 6.66
CA THR A 64 -8.46 5.78 5.65
C THR A 64 -9.44 6.88 5.24
N TYR A 65 -10.75 6.59 5.15
CA TYR A 65 -11.77 7.60 4.91
C TYR A 65 -11.91 8.58 6.08
N ILE A 66 -11.86 8.07 7.32
CA ILE A 66 -11.84 8.94 8.51
C ILE A 66 -10.61 9.85 8.48
N GLN A 67 -9.43 9.31 8.16
CA GLN A 67 -8.21 10.12 7.99
C GLN A 67 -8.34 11.14 6.85
N ALA A 68 -9.02 10.81 5.75
CA ALA A 68 -9.28 11.75 4.66
C ALA A 68 -10.13 12.94 5.13
N LEU A 69 -11.16 12.68 5.94
CA LEU A 69 -12.02 13.73 6.51
C LEU A 69 -11.26 14.60 7.51
N ILE A 70 -10.52 13.98 8.43
CA ILE A 70 -9.67 14.70 9.40
C ILE A 70 -8.61 15.52 8.65
N GLY A 71 -7.95 14.94 7.65
CA GLY A 71 -6.95 15.60 6.82
C GLY A 71 -7.53 16.77 6.03
N LEU A 72 -8.74 16.63 5.50
CA LEU A 72 -9.43 17.71 4.79
C LEU A 72 -9.72 18.89 5.72
N VAL A 73 -10.29 18.63 6.88
CA VAL A 73 -10.62 19.67 7.87
C VAL A 73 -9.34 20.31 8.43
N GLY A 74 -8.37 19.48 8.84
CA GLY A 74 -7.09 19.96 9.36
C GLY A 74 -6.29 20.74 8.32
N GLY A 75 -6.23 20.27 7.08
CA GLY A 75 -5.58 20.96 5.97
C GLY A 75 -6.26 22.28 5.62
N TYR A 76 -7.59 22.36 5.73
CA TYR A 76 -8.33 23.60 5.54
C TYR A 76 -8.00 24.62 6.63
N PHE A 77 -8.05 24.23 7.92
CA PHE A 77 -7.67 25.11 9.02
C PHE A 77 -6.22 25.56 8.94
N LEU A 78 -5.30 24.66 8.59
CA LEU A 78 -3.89 25.02 8.37
C LEU A 78 -3.75 26.04 7.23
N GLY A 79 -4.42 25.84 6.10
CA GLY A 79 -4.32 26.80 5.00
C GLY A 79 -4.99 28.14 5.29
N LEU A 80 -6.01 28.20 6.18
CA LEU A 80 -6.61 29.47 6.64
C LEU A 80 -5.60 30.36 7.37
N THR A 81 -4.57 29.79 7.99
CA THR A 81 -3.48 30.58 8.61
C THR A 81 -2.64 31.36 7.60
N ILE A 82 -2.71 30.98 6.32
CA ILE A 82 -1.99 31.63 5.21
C ILE A 82 -2.94 32.49 4.38
N SER A 83 -4.00 31.90 3.80
CA SER A 83 -5.05 32.60 3.05
C SER A 83 -6.22 31.68 2.69
N THR A 84 -7.36 32.24 2.29
CA THR A 84 -8.53 31.47 1.84
C THR A 84 -8.25 30.58 0.62
N GLY A 85 -7.43 31.04 -0.33
CA GLY A 85 -7.03 30.22 -1.49
C GLY A 85 -6.17 29.02 -1.10
N TRP A 86 -5.24 29.23 -0.16
CA TRP A 86 -4.40 28.15 0.39
C TRP A 86 -5.20 27.17 1.26
N ALA A 87 -6.21 27.63 1.99
CA ALA A 87 -7.14 26.77 2.76
C ALA A 87 -7.80 25.71 1.89
N ILE A 88 -8.36 26.12 0.75
CA ILE A 88 -9.00 25.20 -0.20
C ILE A 88 -7.97 24.24 -0.79
N GLY A 89 -6.81 24.76 -1.24
CA GLY A 89 -5.76 23.93 -1.81
C GLY A 89 -5.20 22.88 -0.85
N MET A 90 -4.89 23.27 0.39
CA MET A 90 -4.34 22.38 1.41
C MET A 90 -5.38 21.39 1.93
N GLY A 91 -6.62 21.82 2.16
CA GLY A 91 -7.71 20.92 2.56
C GLY A 91 -8.00 19.86 1.51
N LEU A 92 -8.11 20.25 0.23
CA LEU A 92 -8.30 19.29 -0.86
C LEU A 92 -7.10 18.35 -0.99
N PHE A 93 -5.88 18.86 -0.94
CA PHE A 93 -4.68 18.02 -1.04
C PHE A 93 -4.61 16.99 0.11
N ALA A 94 -4.81 17.44 1.35
CA ALA A 94 -4.76 16.60 2.53
C ALA A 94 -5.90 15.57 2.60
N GLY A 95 -7.05 15.86 1.98
CA GLY A 95 -8.16 14.89 1.86
C GLY A 95 -8.01 13.92 0.69
N VAL A 96 -7.53 14.38 -0.47
CA VAL A 96 -7.41 13.55 -1.68
C VAL A 96 -6.29 12.52 -1.56
N VAL A 97 -5.18 12.86 -0.92
CA VAL A 97 -4.04 11.92 -0.78
C VAL A 97 -4.45 10.62 -0.06
N PRO A 98 -5.11 10.64 1.11
CA PRO A 98 -5.66 9.43 1.73
C PRO A 98 -6.65 8.68 0.84
N LEU A 99 -7.50 9.37 0.06
CA LEU A 99 -8.43 8.72 -0.86
C LEU A 99 -7.72 7.94 -1.98
N LEU A 100 -6.58 8.44 -2.48
CA LEU A 100 -5.75 7.71 -3.43
C LEU A 100 -5.20 6.42 -2.81
N PHE A 101 -4.81 6.45 -1.53
CA PHE A 101 -4.42 5.24 -0.80
C PHE A 101 -5.59 4.29 -0.58
N ALA A 102 -6.77 4.80 -0.22
CA ALA A 102 -7.98 3.98 -0.08
C ALA A 102 -8.30 3.26 -1.41
N TRP A 103 -8.16 3.95 -2.55
CA TRP A 103 -8.29 3.34 -3.87
C TRP A 103 -7.21 2.29 -4.15
N GLY A 104 -5.96 2.56 -3.76
CA GLY A 104 -4.86 1.60 -3.85
C GLY A 104 -5.07 0.33 -3.01
N PHE A 105 -5.63 0.49 -1.81
CA PHE A 105 -6.02 -0.62 -0.93
C PHE A 105 -7.22 -1.37 -1.48
N TYR A 106 -8.21 -0.67 -2.04
CA TYR A 106 -9.36 -1.29 -2.69
C TYR A 106 -8.96 -2.17 -3.88
N ARG A 107 -8.00 -1.70 -4.68
CA ARG A 107 -7.41 -2.48 -5.78
C ARG A 107 -6.40 -3.54 -5.31
N ASN A 108 -6.19 -3.69 -4.01
CA ASN A 108 -5.21 -4.61 -3.42
C ASN A 108 -3.82 -4.47 -4.07
N VAL A 109 -3.36 -3.24 -4.31
CA VAL A 109 -2.05 -3.02 -4.95
C VAL A 109 -0.98 -3.03 -3.87
N ALA A 110 -0.11 -4.05 -3.84
CA ALA A 110 0.95 -4.19 -2.85
C ALA A 110 1.84 -2.93 -2.70
N GLN A 111 2.07 -2.20 -3.80
CA GLN A 111 2.80 -0.93 -3.81
C GLN A 111 2.11 0.16 -2.98
N ALA A 112 0.77 0.22 -2.95
CA ALA A 112 0.04 1.22 -2.18
C ALA A 112 0.33 1.08 -0.67
N TYR A 113 0.41 -0.16 -0.17
CA TYR A 113 0.76 -0.46 1.22
C TYR A 113 2.20 -0.04 1.56
N THR A 114 3.16 -0.39 0.70
CA THR A 114 4.56 -0.01 0.93
C THR A 114 4.76 1.50 0.87
N VAL A 115 4.15 2.18 -0.11
CA VAL A 115 4.26 3.64 -0.25
C VAL A 115 3.58 4.35 0.92
N TYR A 116 2.42 3.88 1.38
CA TYR A 116 1.76 4.44 2.55
C TYR A 116 2.68 4.39 3.77
N VAL A 117 3.20 3.20 4.09
CA VAL A 117 4.10 3.01 5.24
C VAL A 117 5.35 3.90 5.13
N PHE A 118 5.97 3.93 3.96
CA PHE A 118 7.17 4.74 3.74
C PHE A 118 6.90 6.24 3.92
N LEU A 119 5.81 6.75 3.34
CA LEU A 119 5.44 8.15 3.47
C LEU A 119 5.07 8.51 4.91
N SER A 120 4.30 7.66 5.60
CA SER A 120 3.91 7.89 7.00
C SER A 120 5.13 7.97 7.92
N ILE A 121 6.11 7.07 7.75
CA ILE A 121 7.36 7.10 8.52
C ILE A 121 8.17 8.35 8.20
N THR A 122 8.25 8.74 6.93
CA THR A 122 9.01 9.94 6.50
C THR A 122 8.40 11.23 7.04
N GLN A 123 7.08 11.26 7.24
CA GLN A 123 6.36 12.42 7.76
C GLN A 123 6.35 12.48 9.30
N MET A 124 6.56 11.35 9.99
CA MET A 124 6.52 11.24 11.44
C MET A 124 7.41 12.25 12.19
N PRO A 125 8.66 12.57 11.76
CA PRO A 125 9.47 13.58 12.46
C PRO A 125 8.81 14.96 12.52
N ARG A 126 7.96 15.31 11.54
CA ARG A 126 7.28 16.60 11.53
C ARG A 126 6.18 16.69 12.59
N MET A 127 5.63 15.56 13.05
CA MET A 127 4.61 15.56 14.11
C MET A 127 5.16 16.02 15.46
N PHE A 128 6.46 15.92 15.68
CA PHE A 128 7.10 16.37 16.93
C PHE A 128 7.37 17.87 16.99
N LYS A 129 7.11 18.62 15.91
CA LYS A 129 7.31 20.09 15.90
C LYS A 129 6.45 20.80 16.94
N ASP A 130 5.24 20.32 17.14
CA ASP A 130 4.25 20.93 18.03
C ASP A 130 4.25 20.29 19.43
N TYR A 131 5.24 19.42 19.72
CA TYR A 131 5.36 18.74 21.01
C TYR A 131 5.48 19.70 22.19
N GLY A 132 6.11 20.87 21.98
CA GLY A 132 6.23 21.90 23.00
C GLY A 132 4.92 22.60 23.35
N GLU A 133 3.95 22.63 22.43
CA GLU A 133 2.65 23.29 22.60
C GLU A 133 1.57 22.33 23.12
N ASP A 134 1.49 21.12 22.53
CA ASP A 134 0.58 20.07 22.98
C ASP A 134 1.28 18.70 23.03
N PRO A 135 1.96 18.39 24.15
CA PRO A 135 2.66 17.13 24.32
C PRO A 135 1.72 15.91 24.26
N ILE A 136 0.53 16.02 24.85
CA ILE A 136 -0.41 14.90 24.96
C ILE A 136 -1.03 14.61 23.58
N GLY A 137 -1.51 15.63 22.89
CA GLY A 137 -2.05 15.48 21.53
C GLY A 137 -1.00 14.97 20.54
N THR A 138 0.25 15.45 20.66
CA THR A 138 1.37 14.95 19.84
C THR A 138 1.62 13.46 20.07
N VAL A 139 1.71 13.01 21.33
CA VAL A 139 1.91 11.60 21.65
C VAL A 139 0.77 10.73 21.13
N ILE A 140 -0.49 11.18 21.30
CA ILE A 140 -1.67 10.46 20.79
C ILE A 140 -1.62 10.36 19.26
N GLY A 141 -1.33 11.47 18.57
CA GLY A 141 -1.25 11.51 17.10
C GLY A 141 -0.15 10.58 16.56
N VAL A 142 1.01 10.58 17.22
CA VAL A 142 2.12 9.66 16.88
C VAL A 142 1.73 8.21 17.14
N ALA A 143 1.10 7.90 18.27
CA ALA A 143 0.67 6.54 18.60
C ALA A 143 -0.35 6.00 17.59
N ILE A 144 -1.33 6.83 17.20
CA ILE A 144 -2.32 6.49 16.17
C ILE A 144 -1.62 6.23 14.82
N THR A 145 -0.66 7.10 14.46
CA THR A 145 0.09 6.95 13.20
C THR A 145 0.90 5.66 13.17
N LEU A 146 1.58 5.32 14.26
CA LEU A 146 2.34 4.07 14.39
C LEU A 146 1.41 2.85 14.34
N ALA A 147 0.27 2.89 15.02
CA ALA A 147 -0.73 1.83 14.98
C ALA A 147 -1.23 1.62 13.54
N MET A 148 -1.48 2.71 12.81
CA MET A 148 -1.93 2.65 11.42
C MET A 148 -0.84 2.08 10.49
N VAL A 149 0.39 2.53 10.63
CA VAL A 149 1.55 2.01 9.88
C VAL A 149 1.72 0.52 10.12
N PHE A 150 1.66 0.09 11.39
CA PHE A 150 1.76 -1.31 11.76
C PHE A 150 0.60 -2.13 11.16
N PHE A 151 -0.63 -1.63 11.25
CA PHE A 151 -1.80 -2.30 10.70
C PHE A 151 -1.71 -2.48 9.18
N VAL A 152 -1.29 -1.44 8.44
CA VAL A 152 -1.09 -1.51 6.99
C VAL A 152 0.05 -2.48 6.64
N ALA A 153 1.17 -2.42 7.36
CA ALA A 153 2.31 -3.31 7.19
C ALA A 153 1.94 -4.78 7.43
N TRP A 154 1.17 -5.04 8.49
CA TRP A 154 0.69 -6.35 8.85
C TRP A 154 -0.30 -6.89 7.82
N LEU A 155 -1.26 -6.06 7.38
CA LEU A 155 -2.23 -6.45 6.35
C LEU A 155 -1.56 -6.75 5.01
N LYS A 156 -0.51 -6.00 4.65
CA LYS A 156 0.33 -6.32 3.49
C LYS A 156 0.98 -7.69 3.60
N ASN A 157 1.54 -8.04 4.76
CA ASN A 157 2.18 -9.35 4.97
C ASN A 157 1.16 -10.51 4.98
N LEU A 158 -0.08 -10.25 5.40
CA LEU A 158 -1.19 -11.22 5.33
C LEU A 158 -1.70 -11.41 3.90
N LEU A 159 -1.86 -10.33 3.13
CA LEU A 159 -2.38 -10.37 1.75
C LEU A 159 -1.33 -10.80 0.73
N PHE A 160 -0.05 -10.52 0.98
CA PHE A 160 1.05 -10.82 0.08
C PHE A 160 2.20 -11.50 0.82
N PRO A 161 2.02 -12.74 1.32
CA PRO A 161 3.08 -13.47 2.04
C PRO A 161 4.33 -13.73 1.16
N ASP A 162 4.15 -13.74 -0.16
CA ASP A 162 5.16 -13.97 -1.20
C ASP A 162 5.96 -12.72 -1.59
N LEU A 163 5.51 -11.54 -1.15
CA LEU A 163 6.21 -10.28 -1.39
C LEU A 163 6.84 -9.79 -0.09
N GLY A 164 8.16 -9.61 -0.09
CA GLY A 164 8.86 -8.87 0.96
C GLY A 164 8.33 -7.43 1.08
N PHE A 165 8.73 -6.71 2.14
CA PHE A 165 8.25 -5.35 2.38
C PHE A 165 8.57 -4.38 1.21
N PHE A 166 9.70 -4.60 0.55
CA PHE A 166 10.12 -3.94 -0.69
C PHE A 166 10.37 -4.98 -1.79
N GLY A 167 9.33 -5.32 -2.56
CA GLY A 167 9.43 -6.19 -3.74
C GLY A 167 9.29 -7.69 -3.44
N ALA A 168 9.53 -8.53 -4.45
CA ALA A 168 9.35 -9.98 -4.35
C ALA A 168 10.31 -10.63 -3.35
N LYS A 169 9.78 -11.50 -2.48
CA LYS A 169 10.54 -12.19 -1.43
C LYS A 169 11.49 -13.19 -2.11
N LYS A 170 12.78 -13.08 -1.82
CA LYS A 170 13.80 -14.04 -2.22
C LYS A 170 14.23 -14.83 -1.00
N ILE A 171 14.09 -16.15 -1.01
CA ILE A 171 14.69 -17.03 0.00
C ILE A 171 15.78 -17.82 -0.72
N LYS A 172 17.03 -17.71 -0.25
CA LYS A 172 18.21 -18.38 -0.84
C LYS A 172 18.38 -18.18 -2.36
N GLY A 173 18.12 -16.97 -2.85
CA GLY A 173 18.32 -16.62 -4.27
C GLY A 173 17.21 -17.07 -5.22
N GLN A 174 16.24 -17.85 -4.76
CA GLN A 174 15.05 -18.26 -5.51
C GLN A 174 13.82 -17.48 -5.02
N PHE A 175 12.93 -17.13 -5.97
CA PHE A 175 11.63 -16.56 -5.65
C PHE A 175 10.73 -17.70 -5.16
N VAL A 176 10.26 -17.59 -3.92
CA VAL A 176 9.42 -18.61 -3.30
C VAL A 176 8.00 -18.07 -3.32
N PHE A 177 7.12 -18.79 -4.00
CA PHE A 177 5.68 -18.55 -3.98
C PHE A 177 5.06 -19.65 -3.10
N SER A 178 4.32 -19.26 -2.07
CA SER A 178 3.52 -20.18 -1.27
C SER A 178 2.36 -20.68 -2.13
N ASN A 179 2.28 -22.01 -2.25
CA ASN A 179 1.22 -22.73 -2.92
C ASN A 179 -0.03 -22.80 -2.05
#